data_AF-A0A250IM43-F1
#
_entry.id   AF-A0A250IM43-F1
#
_cell.length_a   1.000
_cell.length_b   1.000
_cell.length_c   1.000
_cell.angle_alpha   90.00
_cell.angle_beta   90.00
_cell.angle_gamma   90.00
#
_symmetry.space_group_name_H-M   'P 1'
#
loop_
_entity.id
_entity.type
_entity.pdbx_description
1 polymer ?
#
loop_
_entity_poly.entity_id
_entity_poly.type
_entity_poly.pdbx_seq_one_letter_code
_entity_poly.pdbx_strand_id
1 'polypeptide(L)'
;MSWSYSLPFAILTLFSLSACRVTVDDAPGDVSGDEQSLLCGGAGPCWADLQTINIGASSAPGRTGQWWCDHHFGLNLRGSWECVEGTGSACSSQVPNSGNVRCGRLGSDGSTPYSGASRAIQPLGYGRVERILVTQSAAERNGKWWCDNHFGNNLGGSWRCLDVSGGGSCGATVPNGELVSCSQYGNVQSVSVGGSAAPGRTGQWWCDVHFGGNLGGNWDCLAVTGGNCMADAPPSATVTCGRYTPVDESPFAPPSCTDPSLNGAEREFCSYTEYMTTRRTSTLYLYNDYLRAGINRSFGGTLFELYGSDKRNRIEEHGGSAVQLSIWGYDPQASGTAYFTTTVCSPTAHDSAATCQEANGGTPCAAVATGAQISNCTTEQSCGGWSAAAPWNPIQAQAANCGWNGPTNDVSQVIESNGALTFVKSNPYHFTKTTAFDGMTWRVTGKVPSNRPYLQLTYQMSYSSTRMVGEHNQEIPALITDETLGHWYYYYEGNAPYADARGTVTRLRSDFGTELRLPARTAPLPQPPPSTYHDATEEWMTVCDREEFQCLTVASFAPGVKTFAQGGPYITPLGRFALGGAYNAAWDIYLFPYRYDDIVAGKSVREWIYDLKLGR
;
A
#
# COMPACT_ATOMS: atom_id res chain seq x y z
N MET A 1 -55.53 -43.14 23.15
CA MET A 1 -56.22 -42.24 24.11
C MET A 1 -56.11 -40.83 23.57
N SER A 2 -57.16 -40.42 22.85
CA SER A 2 -57.51 -39.04 22.53
C SER A 2 -57.68 -38.21 23.80
N TRP A 3 -57.37 -36.92 23.80
CA TRP A 3 -58.24 -35.84 24.32
C TRP A 3 -57.79 -34.51 23.69
N SER A 4 -58.74 -33.84 23.06
CA SER A 4 -58.65 -32.52 22.43
C SER A 4 -59.66 -31.61 23.13
N TYR A 5 -59.31 -30.40 23.57
CA TYR A 5 -60.22 -29.26 23.83
C TYR A 5 -59.35 -27.99 23.91
N SER A 6 -59.75 -26.75 23.63
CA SER A 6 -60.78 -26.08 22.83
C SER A 6 -60.42 -24.58 22.92
N LEU A 7 -60.58 -23.80 21.84
CA LEU A 7 -60.55 -22.32 21.87
C LEU A 7 -61.82 -21.78 22.56
N PRO A 8 -61.80 -20.54 23.11
CA PRO A 8 -62.43 -19.44 22.35
C PRO A 8 -61.87 -18.01 22.59
N PHE A 9 -62.03 -17.18 21.54
CA PHE A 9 -62.38 -15.75 21.47
C PHE A 9 -61.58 -14.62 22.17
N ALA A 10 -61.49 -13.55 21.38
CA ALA A 10 -60.73 -12.30 21.54
C ALA A 10 -61.42 -11.21 22.38
N ILE A 11 -60.63 -10.32 23.00
CA ILE A 11 -60.94 -8.89 23.22
C ILE A 11 -59.66 -8.06 22.98
N LEU A 12 -59.86 -6.93 22.31
CA LEU A 12 -58.92 -5.95 21.76
C LEU A 12 -58.47 -4.88 22.79
N THR A 13 -57.32 -4.23 22.52
CA THR A 13 -56.83 -2.87 22.93
C THR A 13 -56.41 -2.64 24.41
N LEU A 14 -55.31 -1.96 24.80
CA LEU A 14 -54.40 -0.94 24.20
C LEU A 14 -52.92 -1.05 24.71
N PHE A 15 -52.00 -0.66 23.83
CA PHE A 15 -50.61 -0.14 23.94
C PHE A 15 -49.86 -0.04 25.30
N SER A 16 -48.60 -0.54 25.32
CA SER A 16 -47.42 0.25 25.72
C SER A 16 -46.11 -0.33 25.11
N LEU A 17 -45.14 0.56 24.92
CA LEU A 17 -43.91 0.45 24.12
C LEU A 17 -42.91 -0.60 24.62
N SER A 18 -42.25 -1.31 23.69
CA SER A 18 -41.04 -2.09 23.95
C SER A 18 -39.92 -1.63 23.01
N ALA A 19 -38.90 -0.99 23.56
CA ALA A 19 -37.64 -0.68 22.87
C ALA A 19 -36.75 -1.93 22.84
N CYS A 20 -36.20 -2.28 21.67
CA CYS A 20 -35.12 -3.25 21.56
C CYS A 20 -33.82 -2.64 22.12
N ARG A 21 -33.35 -3.21 23.23
CA ARG A 21 -32.03 -2.96 23.82
C ARG A 21 -31.12 -4.10 23.34
N VAL A 22 -30.08 -3.78 22.56
CA VAL A 22 -28.97 -4.71 22.32
C VAL A 22 -28.04 -4.56 23.53
N THR A 23 -27.86 -5.63 24.30
CA THR A 23 -26.89 -5.71 25.39
C THR A 23 -25.50 -5.94 24.83
N VAL A 24 -24.59 -5.01 25.09
CA VAL A 24 -23.13 -5.17 25.01
C VAL A 24 -22.68 -5.56 26.41
N ASP A 25 -22.01 -6.70 26.56
CA ASP A 25 -21.39 -7.08 27.84
C ASP A 25 -20.13 -6.25 28.08
N ASP A 26 -20.06 -5.67 29.28
CA ASP A 26 -19.07 -4.69 29.75
C ASP A 26 -17.63 -5.23 29.85
N ALA A 27 -16.68 -4.45 29.35
CA ALA A 27 -15.32 -4.33 29.90
C ALA A 27 -14.97 -2.84 30.02
N PRO A 28 -14.44 -2.36 31.16
CA PRO A 28 -14.25 -0.93 31.39
C PRO A 28 -12.90 -0.47 30.85
N GLY A 29 -12.92 0.38 29.82
CA GLY A 29 -11.74 1.08 29.30
C GLY A 29 -12.17 2.04 28.20
N ASP A 30 -11.92 3.32 28.40
CA ASP A 30 -12.33 4.46 27.57
C ASP A 30 -12.32 4.21 26.06
N VAL A 31 -13.49 4.32 25.42
CA VAL A 31 -13.62 4.50 23.98
C VAL A 31 -14.20 5.90 23.73
N SER A 32 -13.33 6.83 23.36
CA SER A 32 -13.73 8.02 22.61
C SER A 32 -13.25 7.80 21.17
N GLY A 33 -14.14 7.23 20.36
CA GLY A 33 -13.96 7.04 18.93
C GLY A 33 -15.35 7.06 18.30
N ASP A 34 -15.52 7.88 17.26
CA ASP A 34 -16.80 8.09 16.58
C ASP A 34 -17.43 6.77 16.13
N GLU A 35 -18.43 6.28 16.88
CA GLU A 35 -19.34 5.23 16.43
C GLU A 35 -20.09 5.75 15.21
N GLN A 36 -19.80 5.20 14.02
CA GLN A 36 -20.78 5.20 12.93
C GLN A 36 -21.94 4.28 13.32
N SER A 37 -22.83 4.82 14.15
CA SER A 37 -24.12 4.22 14.45
C SER A 37 -24.94 4.13 13.15
N LEU A 38 -25.53 2.97 12.88
CA LEU A 38 -26.63 2.83 11.93
C LEU A 38 -27.75 3.75 12.41
N LEU A 39 -27.87 4.93 11.80
CA LEU A 39 -28.87 5.93 12.18
C LEU A 39 -30.20 5.56 11.54
N CYS A 40 -31.01 4.79 12.26
CA CYS A 40 -32.39 4.52 11.91
C CYS A 40 -33.19 5.83 12.00
N GLY A 41 -33.58 6.42 10.85
CA GLY A 41 -34.67 7.37 10.83
C GLY A 41 -35.92 6.65 11.38
N GLY A 42 -36.56 7.22 12.40
CA GLY A 42 -37.62 6.53 13.16
C GLY A 42 -38.64 5.80 12.27
N ALA A 43 -39.02 4.57 12.67
CA ALA A 43 -39.96 3.68 11.98
C ALA A 43 -39.75 3.46 10.46
N GLY A 44 -38.60 3.84 9.90
CA GLY A 44 -38.25 3.70 8.49
C GLY A 44 -37.10 2.72 8.24
N PRO A 45 -36.75 2.47 6.97
CA PRO A 45 -35.63 1.61 6.60
C PRO A 45 -34.29 2.11 7.15
N CYS A 46 -33.39 1.19 7.52
CA CYS A 46 -32.03 1.52 7.94
C CYS A 46 -31.16 1.87 6.72
N TRP A 47 -30.43 2.99 6.80
CA TRP A 47 -29.52 3.44 5.74
C TRP A 47 -28.07 3.30 6.21
N ALA A 48 -27.21 2.67 5.39
CA ALA A 48 -25.78 2.55 5.68
C ALA A 48 -24.96 3.78 5.25
N ASP A 49 -25.53 4.65 4.40
CA ASP A 49 -24.89 5.87 3.90
C ASP A 49 -25.91 7.02 3.91
N LEU A 50 -25.79 7.88 4.94
CA LEU A 50 -26.64 9.03 5.21
C LEU A 50 -25.79 10.30 5.20
N GLN A 51 -26.10 11.21 4.27
CA GLN A 51 -25.43 12.51 4.15
C GLN A 51 -26.40 13.62 4.53
N THR A 52 -25.88 14.69 5.14
CA THR A 52 -26.68 15.88 5.49
C THR A 52 -26.09 17.09 4.78
N ILE A 53 -26.96 17.86 4.10
CA ILE A 53 -26.60 19.15 3.52
C ILE A 53 -27.30 20.28 4.27
N ASN A 54 -26.52 21.29 4.66
CA ASN A 54 -27.04 22.54 5.20
C ASN A 54 -27.30 23.51 4.04
N ILE A 55 -28.54 23.98 3.90
CA ILE A 55 -28.98 24.92 2.88
C ILE A 55 -28.85 26.34 3.43
N GLY A 56 -27.94 27.10 2.83
CA GLY A 56 -27.78 28.54 3.11
C GLY A 56 -28.86 29.40 2.45
N ALA A 57 -28.98 30.65 2.92
CA ALA A 57 -29.97 31.64 2.49
C ALA A 57 -29.79 32.08 1.02
N SER A 58 -30.21 31.24 0.06
CA SER A 58 -30.40 31.58 -1.36
C SER A 58 -30.88 30.37 -2.19
N SER A 59 -31.96 29.69 -1.78
CA SER A 59 -32.61 28.72 -2.67
C SER A 59 -33.46 29.43 -3.72
N ALA A 60 -33.25 29.09 -5.00
CA ALA A 60 -34.12 29.51 -6.09
C ALA A 60 -35.48 28.76 -6.00
N PRO A 61 -36.60 29.36 -6.47
CA PRO A 61 -37.91 28.70 -6.50
C PRO A 61 -37.87 27.34 -7.21
N GLY A 62 -38.54 26.33 -6.67
CA GLY A 62 -38.67 25.01 -7.29
C GLY A 62 -37.65 23.94 -6.87
N ARG A 63 -36.75 24.21 -5.91
CA ARG A 63 -35.80 23.22 -5.38
C ARG A 63 -36.40 22.44 -4.20
N THR A 64 -36.69 21.16 -4.41
CA THR A 64 -37.19 20.22 -3.37
C THR A 64 -36.04 19.55 -2.62
N GLY A 65 -36.33 18.86 -1.52
CA GLY A 65 -35.32 18.06 -0.80
C GLY A 65 -34.69 17.01 -1.71
N GLN A 66 -35.51 16.34 -2.53
CA GLN A 66 -35.03 15.39 -3.53
C GLN A 66 -34.10 16.04 -4.57
N TRP A 67 -34.42 17.26 -5.05
CA TRP A 67 -33.55 17.99 -5.97
C TRP A 67 -32.16 18.21 -5.39
N TRP A 68 -32.05 18.54 -4.09
CA TRP A 68 -30.77 18.70 -3.42
C TRP A 68 -30.00 17.38 -3.32
N CYS A 69 -30.67 16.26 -3.05
CA CYS A 69 -30.04 14.94 -3.06
C CYS A 69 -29.49 14.59 -4.45
N ASP A 70 -30.28 14.81 -5.51
CA ASP A 70 -29.89 14.51 -6.89
C ASP A 70 -28.77 15.42 -7.39
N HIS A 71 -28.88 16.74 -7.17
CA HIS A 71 -27.90 17.71 -7.68
C HIS A 71 -26.64 17.82 -6.84
N HIS A 72 -26.72 17.59 -5.52
CA HIS A 72 -25.54 17.72 -4.67
C HIS A 72 -24.83 16.37 -4.49
N PHE A 73 -25.55 15.30 -4.19
CA PHE A 73 -24.93 14.00 -3.97
C PHE A 73 -24.96 13.13 -5.23
N GLY A 74 -26.05 13.14 -6.01
CA GLY A 74 -26.11 12.43 -7.28
C GLY A 74 -25.06 12.89 -8.30
N LEU A 75 -24.80 14.21 -8.39
CA LEU A 75 -23.76 14.74 -9.28
C LEU A 75 -22.33 14.61 -8.73
N ASN A 76 -22.11 14.83 -7.43
CA ASN A 76 -20.76 14.86 -6.87
C ASN A 76 -20.28 13.49 -6.34
N LEU A 77 -21.17 12.68 -5.78
CA LEU A 77 -20.85 11.36 -5.21
C LEU A 77 -21.26 10.19 -6.11
N ARG A 78 -22.03 10.46 -7.18
CA ARG A 78 -22.59 9.48 -8.13
C ARG A 78 -23.58 8.50 -7.47
N GLY A 79 -24.49 7.94 -8.27
CA GLY A 79 -25.53 7.00 -7.82
C GLY A 79 -26.88 7.66 -7.55
N SER A 80 -27.86 6.84 -7.17
CA SER A 80 -29.21 7.29 -6.84
C SER A 80 -29.29 7.64 -5.35
N TRP A 81 -29.88 8.79 -5.04
CA TRP A 81 -30.01 9.28 -3.67
C TRP A 81 -31.47 9.60 -3.43
N GLU A 82 -31.96 9.29 -2.23
CA GLU A 82 -33.32 9.61 -1.82
C GLU A 82 -33.27 10.61 -0.68
N CYS A 83 -34.13 11.62 -0.74
CA CYS A 83 -34.35 12.47 0.42
C CYS A 83 -35.08 11.67 1.50
N VAL A 84 -34.42 11.56 2.66
CA VAL A 84 -34.93 10.86 3.84
C VAL A 84 -35.66 11.83 4.76
N GLU A 85 -35.13 13.05 4.91
CA GLU A 85 -35.70 14.06 5.79
C GLU A 85 -35.35 15.49 5.32
N GLY A 86 -36.28 16.44 5.50
CA GLY A 86 -36.04 17.87 5.28
C GLY A 86 -36.60 18.69 6.44
N THR A 87 -35.81 19.61 6.99
CA THR A 87 -36.30 20.45 8.10
C THR A 87 -37.33 21.46 7.59
N GLY A 88 -38.54 21.40 8.16
CA GLY A 88 -39.63 22.34 7.87
C GLY A 88 -40.48 22.01 6.64
N SER A 89 -40.20 20.92 5.91
CA SER A 89 -40.99 20.52 4.73
C SER A 89 -40.71 19.07 4.32
N ALA A 90 -41.70 18.36 3.77
CA ALA A 90 -41.50 17.03 3.19
C ALA A 90 -40.51 17.05 2.00
N CYS A 91 -39.87 15.92 1.71
CA CYS A 91 -38.87 15.79 0.65
C CYS A 91 -39.34 16.19 -0.77
N SER A 92 -40.66 16.14 -1.01
CA SER A 92 -41.31 16.56 -2.25
C SER A 92 -41.74 18.03 -2.27
N SER A 93 -41.68 18.72 -1.13
CA SER A 93 -41.99 20.16 -1.04
C SER A 93 -40.75 21.03 -1.19
N GLN A 94 -40.97 22.28 -1.59
CA GLN A 94 -39.90 23.27 -1.71
C GLN A 94 -39.27 23.48 -0.33
N VAL A 95 -37.95 23.31 -0.26
CA VAL A 95 -37.23 23.43 1.02
C VAL A 95 -37.15 24.91 1.42
N PRO A 96 -37.40 25.25 2.70
CA PRO A 96 -37.27 26.62 3.18
C PRO A 96 -35.90 27.22 2.85
N ASN A 97 -35.83 28.56 2.81
CA ASN A 97 -34.60 29.31 2.50
C ASN A 97 -33.44 29.04 3.49
N SER A 98 -33.68 28.32 4.58
CA SER A 98 -32.68 27.86 5.52
C SER A 98 -33.13 26.55 6.14
N GLY A 99 -32.26 25.55 6.20
CA GLY A 99 -32.55 24.26 6.81
C GLY A 99 -31.54 23.20 6.38
N ASN A 100 -31.78 21.97 6.81
CA ASN A 100 -30.99 20.79 6.51
C ASN A 100 -31.82 19.77 5.74
N VAL A 101 -31.23 19.18 4.70
CA VAL A 101 -31.78 18.01 3.99
C VAL A 101 -30.88 16.81 4.25
N ARG A 102 -31.50 15.71 4.63
CA ARG A 102 -30.85 14.43 4.87
C ARG A 102 -31.14 13.49 3.70
N CYS A 103 -30.09 12.98 3.08
CA CYS A 103 -30.17 12.13 1.89
C CYS A 103 -29.59 10.75 2.22
N GLY A 104 -30.32 9.71 1.87
CA GLY A 104 -29.89 8.31 1.98
C GLY A 104 -29.52 7.78 0.60
N ARG A 105 -28.41 7.04 0.51
CA ARG A 105 -28.02 6.43 -0.77
C ARG A 105 -28.86 5.21 -1.09
N LEU A 106 -29.45 5.18 -2.28
CA LEU A 106 -30.16 4.03 -2.79
C LEU A 106 -29.18 3.02 -3.41
N GLY A 107 -29.53 1.75 -3.29
CA GLY A 107 -28.93 0.65 -3.98
C GLY A 107 -29.11 0.76 -5.50
N SER A 108 -28.51 -0.18 -6.20
CA SER A 108 -28.43 -0.18 -7.65
C SER A 108 -29.76 -0.29 -8.39
N ASP A 109 -30.83 -0.71 -7.71
CA ASP A 109 -32.18 -0.76 -8.25
C ASP A 109 -32.88 0.62 -8.24
N GLY A 110 -32.27 1.63 -7.60
CA GLY A 110 -32.85 2.95 -7.45
C GLY A 110 -34.09 2.98 -6.54
N SER A 111 -34.30 1.95 -5.71
CA SER A 111 -35.48 1.84 -4.86
C SER A 111 -35.23 1.20 -3.49
N THR A 112 -34.14 0.46 -3.29
CA THR A 112 -33.79 -0.10 -1.97
C THR A 112 -32.72 0.74 -1.29
N PRO A 113 -32.76 0.92 0.04
CA PRO A 113 -31.66 1.49 0.80
C PRO A 113 -30.38 0.69 0.60
N TYR A 114 -29.26 1.37 0.35
CA TYR A 114 -27.98 0.71 0.14
C TYR A 114 -27.49 0.02 1.44
N SER A 115 -27.26 -1.30 1.38
CA SER A 115 -26.91 -2.14 2.54
C SER A 115 -25.52 -2.80 2.48
N GLY A 116 -24.76 -2.62 1.39
CA GLY A 116 -23.36 -3.03 1.32
C GLY A 116 -22.47 -1.85 1.66
N ALA A 117 -21.62 -1.92 2.68
CA ALA A 117 -20.79 -0.77 3.05
C ALA A 117 -19.63 -0.57 2.06
N SER A 118 -19.88 -0.08 0.83
CA SER A 118 -18.80 0.50 0.02
C SER A 118 -18.42 1.83 0.62
N ARG A 119 -17.16 1.99 1.04
CA ARG A 119 -16.71 3.21 1.68
C ARG A 119 -16.16 4.15 0.63
N ALA A 120 -16.64 5.39 0.63
CA ALA A 120 -16.01 6.45 -0.16
C ALA A 120 -14.69 6.83 0.51
N ILE A 121 -13.59 6.59 -0.18
CA ILE A 121 -12.25 6.87 0.33
C ILE A 121 -11.87 8.32 0.03
N GLN A 122 -11.49 9.04 1.08
CA GLN A 122 -11.01 10.41 0.97
C GLN A 122 -9.53 10.45 0.55
N PRO A 123 -9.10 11.46 -0.22
CA PRO A 123 -7.69 11.67 -0.50
C PRO A 123 -6.87 11.94 0.77
N LEU A 124 -5.62 11.49 0.78
CA LEU A 124 -4.55 11.90 1.69
C LEU A 124 -4.23 13.38 1.58
N GLY A 125 -4.53 14.00 0.44
CA GLY A 125 -4.35 15.44 0.21
C GLY A 125 -2.96 15.83 -0.29
N TYR A 126 -2.15 14.87 -0.74
CA TYR A 126 -0.85 15.13 -1.36
C TYR A 126 -0.95 15.95 -2.67
N GLY A 127 -2.10 15.91 -3.32
CA GLY A 127 -2.34 16.46 -4.64
C GLY A 127 -1.63 15.67 -5.73
N ARG A 128 -1.45 16.33 -6.88
CA ARG A 128 -0.55 15.85 -7.93
C ARG A 128 0.90 16.03 -7.46
N VAL A 129 1.62 14.91 -7.39
CA VAL A 129 3.02 14.87 -6.96
C VAL A 129 3.91 14.47 -8.11
N GLU A 130 4.92 15.29 -8.37
CA GLU A 130 6.01 15.02 -9.31
C GLU A 130 7.31 14.81 -8.53
N ARG A 131 8.24 14.02 -9.07
CA ARG A 131 9.42 13.55 -8.35
C ARG A 131 10.66 13.62 -9.23
N ILE A 132 11.80 13.97 -8.65
CA ILE A 132 13.09 13.99 -9.33
C ILE A 132 14.18 13.36 -8.47
N LEU A 133 14.93 12.44 -9.07
CA LEU A 133 16.15 11.92 -8.49
C LEU A 133 17.31 12.90 -8.73
N VAL A 134 17.92 13.37 -7.65
CA VAL A 134 19.06 14.29 -7.72
C VAL A 134 20.30 13.55 -8.18
N THR A 135 20.84 13.94 -9.32
CA THR A 135 22.07 13.35 -9.90
C THR A 135 23.31 14.20 -9.67
N GLN A 136 23.15 15.44 -9.19
CA GLN A 136 24.23 16.38 -8.88
C GLN A 136 23.86 17.29 -7.71
N SER A 137 24.64 17.24 -6.63
CA SER A 137 24.48 18.14 -5.48
C SER A 137 25.35 19.39 -5.64
N ALA A 138 24.82 20.56 -5.27
CA ALA A 138 25.56 21.82 -5.23
C ALA A 138 24.96 22.76 -4.17
N ALA A 139 25.76 23.69 -3.65
CA ALA A 139 25.28 24.72 -2.73
C ALA A 139 24.04 25.45 -3.31
N GLU A 140 23.09 25.77 -2.44
CA GLU A 140 21.82 26.46 -2.76
C GLU A 140 20.81 25.63 -3.58
N ARG A 141 21.17 24.44 -4.06
CA ARG A 141 20.22 23.50 -4.68
C ARG A 141 19.45 22.70 -3.64
N ASN A 142 18.60 23.40 -2.89
CA ASN A 142 17.69 22.80 -1.93
C ASN A 142 16.42 22.23 -2.58
N GLY A 143 15.57 21.56 -1.80
CA GLY A 143 14.34 20.94 -2.32
C GLY A 143 13.43 21.95 -3.05
N LYS A 144 13.30 23.16 -2.51
CA LYS A 144 12.56 24.25 -3.19
C LYS A 144 13.17 24.60 -4.55
N TRP A 145 14.49 24.76 -4.64
CA TRP A 145 15.17 25.04 -5.89
C TRP A 145 14.88 23.97 -6.95
N TRP A 146 14.91 22.68 -6.57
CA TRP A 146 14.59 21.58 -7.47
C TRP A 146 13.15 21.64 -7.96
N CYS A 147 12.18 21.91 -7.08
CA CYS A 147 10.79 22.03 -7.48
C CYS A 147 10.56 23.20 -8.46
N ASP A 148 11.14 24.36 -8.17
CA ASP A 148 10.99 25.55 -9.02
C ASP A 148 11.72 25.40 -10.35
N ASN A 149 12.97 24.93 -10.32
CA ASN A 149 13.82 24.92 -11.53
C ASN A 149 13.58 23.71 -12.42
N HIS A 150 13.20 22.56 -11.84
CA HIS A 150 12.93 21.37 -12.62
C HIS A 150 11.47 21.33 -13.06
N PHE A 151 10.51 21.43 -12.15
CA PHE A 151 9.10 21.34 -12.53
C PHE A 151 8.53 22.70 -12.94
N GLY A 152 8.84 23.78 -12.23
CA GLY A 152 8.36 25.12 -12.60
C GLY A 152 8.79 25.53 -14.01
N ASN A 153 10.07 25.34 -14.37
CA ASN A 153 10.55 25.71 -15.71
C ASN A 153 10.09 24.74 -16.83
N ASN A 154 9.99 23.44 -16.55
CA ASN A 154 9.66 22.45 -17.60
C ASN A 154 8.16 22.19 -17.75
N LEU A 155 7.41 22.18 -16.65
CA LEU A 155 5.96 21.90 -16.61
C LEU A 155 5.11 23.15 -16.40
N GLY A 156 5.72 24.29 -16.04
CA GLY A 156 5.01 25.51 -15.72
C GLY A 156 4.34 25.47 -14.33
N GLY A 157 3.85 26.64 -13.90
CA GLY A 157 3.18 26.82 -12.60
C GLY A 157 4.15 26.92 -11.42
N SER A 158 3.59 27.04 -10.23
CA SER A 158 4.34 27.14 -8.97
C SER A 158 4.29 25.83 -8.21
N TRP A 159 5.42 25.44 -7.62
CA TRP A 159 5.61 24.13 -7.01
C TRP A 159 6.10 24.24 -5.57
N ARG A 160 5.62 23.34 -4.73
CA ARG A 160 5.96 23.18 -3.33
C ARG A 160 6.87 21.96 -3.18
N CYS A 161 7.95 22.07 -2.43
CA CYS A 161 8.68 20.89 -1.96
C CYS A 161 7.90 20.25 -0.82
N LEU A 162 7.57 18.97 -0.98
CA LEU A 162 6.85 18.18 0.02
C LEU A 162 7.82 17.44 0.93
N ASP A 163 8.80 16.77 0.33
CA ASP A 163 9.75 15.92 1.04
C ASP A 163 11.06 15.78 0.27
N VAL A 164 12.14 15.53 1.01
CA VAL A 164 13.44 15.13 0.49
C VAL A 164 13.81 13.81 1.17
N SER A 165 14.01 12.76 0.38
CA SER A 165 14.38 11.45 0.93
C SER A 165 15.71 11.52 1.71
N GLY A 166 15.95 10.51 2.53
CA GLY A 166 17.12 10.50 3.41
C GLY A 166 16.95 11.34 4.68
N GLY A 167 15.73 11.83 4.94
CA GLY A 167 15.43 12.69 6.08
C GLY A 167 15.91 14.14 5.91
N GLY A 168 16.19 14.55 4.68
CA GLY A 168 16.55 15.93 4.35
C GLY A 168 15.37 16.89 4.50
N SER A 169 15.66 18.17 4.77
CA SER A 169 14.63 19.21 4.74
C SER A 169 14.60 19.91 3.38
N CYS A 170 13.43 20.37 2.96
CA CYS A 170 13.27 21.14 1.72
C CYS A 170 14.10 22.45 1.67
N GLY A 171 14.59 22.94 2.81
CA GLY A 171 15.43 24.13 2.91
C GLY A 171 16.93 23.86 2.80
N ALA A 172 17.37 22.62 2.99
CA ALA A 172 18.77 22.23 2.93
C ALA A 172 19.18 21.76 1.52
N THR A 173 20.47 21.90 1.20
CA THR A 173 21.05 21.34 -0.02
C THR A 173 20.75 19.85 -0.13
N VAL A 174 20.22 19.42 -1.28
CA VAL A 174 19.84 18.03 -1.48
C VAL A 174 21.07 17.19 -1.89
N PRO A 175 21.40 16.09 -1.19
CA PRO A 175 22.49 15.20 -1.57
C PRO A 175 22.25 14.47 -2.90
N ASN A 176 23.34 14.02 -3.53
CA ASN A 176 23.26 13.16 -4.72
C ASN A 176 22.64 11.81 -4.38
N GLY A 177 21.73 11.32 -5.21
CA GLY A 177 21.00 10.07 -5.01
C GLY A 177 19.73 10.19 -4.16
N GLU A 178 19.41 11.38 -3.66
CA GLU A 178 18.14 11.64 -2.97
C GLU A 178 17.02 12.07 -3.93
N LEU A 179 15.79 11.77 -3.54
CA LEU A 179 14.57 12.09 -4.26
C LEU A 179 13.96 13.36 -3.68
N VAL A 180 13.66 14.33 -4.55
CA VAL A 180 12.84 15.49 -4.18
C VAL A 180 11.43 15.26 -4.70
N SER A 181 10.46 15.34 -3.80
CA SER A 181 9.05 15.26 -4.15
C SER A 181 8.40 16.63 -4.10
N CYS A 182 7.68 16.98 -5.15
CA CYS A 182 7.10 18.29 -5.36
C CYS A 182 5.60 18.17 -5.66
N SER A 183 4.78 19.07 -5.13
CA SER A 183 3.39 19.21 -5.56
C SER A 183 3.13 20.58 -6.15
N GLN A 184 2.21 20.64 -7.11
CA GLN A 184 1.80 21.91 -7.70
C GLN A 184 0.83 22.62 -6.75
N TYR A 185 0.99 23.94 -6.59
CA TYR A 185 0.00 24.73 -5.85
C TYR A 185 -1.33 24.74 -6.61
N GLY A 186 -2.43 24.46 -5.91
CA GLY A 186 -3.76 24.37 -6.51
C GLY A 186 -4.36 25.72 -6.93
N ASN A 187 -3.86 26.81 -6.36
CA ASN A 187 -4.23 28.18 -6.73
C ASN A 187 -3.06 29.12 -6.41
N VAL A 188 -2.80 30.12 -7.25
CA VAL A 188 -1.80 31.17 -6.99
C VAL A 188 -2.50 32.52 -7.05
N GLN A 189 -2.34 33.33 -6.00
CA GLN A 189 -2.94 34.65 -5.86
C GLN A 189 -1.90 35.65 -5.39
N SER A 190 -2.11 36.95 -5.64
CA SER A 190 -1.21 38.00 -5.20
C SER A 190 -1.94 39.11 -4.46
N VAL A 191 -1.30 39.67 -3.43
CA VAL A 191 -1.81 40.81 -2.66
C VAL A 191 -0.76 41.91 -2.61
N SER A 192 -1.18 43.15 -2.81
CA SER A 192 -0.32 44.32 -2.68
C SER A 192 -0.29 44.82 -1.24
N VAL A 193 0.91 45.05 -0.71
CA VAL A 193 1.14 45.61 0.63
C VAL A 193 0.79 47.10 0.62
N GLY A 194 -0.36 47.44 1.18
CA GLY A 194 -0.80 48.83 1.31
C GLY A 194 -0.13 49.54 2.49
N GLY A 195 0.60 50.64 2.22
CA GLY A 195 1.14 51.54 3.26
C GLY A 195 2.22 50.94 4.16
N SER A 196 2.86 51.79 4.99
CA SER A 196 4.10 51.51 5.75
C SER A 196 4.20 50.11 6.37
N ALA A 197 5.37 49.48 6.19
CA ALA A 197 5.71 48.19 6.79
C ALA A 197 5.50 48.22 8.31
N ALA A 198 4.80 47.23 8.83
CA ALA A 198 4.58 47.06 10.26
C ALA A 198 5.33 45.80 10.74
N PRO A 199 6.03 45.85 11.89
CA PRO A 199 6.77 44.71 12.42
C PRO A 199 5.91 43.45 12.56
N GLY A 200 6.40 42.31 12.07
CA GLY A 200 5.74 41.01 12.14
C GLY A 200 4.79 40.70 10.99
N ARG A 201 4.65 41.59 9.99
CA ARG A 201 3.85 41.35 8.78
C ARG A 201 4.71 40.78 7.66
N THR A 202 5.13 39.55 7.84
CA THR A 202 5.93 38.81 6.85
C THR A 202 5.11 38.46 5.61
N GLY A 203 5.77 38.07 4.52
CA GLY A 203 5.07 37.57 3.33
C GLY A 203 4.11 36.42 3.66
N GLN A 204 4.51 35.51 4.56
CA GLN A 204 3.63 34.42 5.02
C GLN A 204 2.38 34.95 5.74
N TRP A 205 2.54 35.93 6.63
CA TRP A 205 1.42 36.56 7.33
C TRP A 205 0.38 37.14 6.36
N TRP A 206 0.84 37.79 5.27
CA TRP A 206 -0.06 38.33 4.25
C TRP A 206 -0.86 37.22 3.55
N CYS A 207 -0.24 36.07 3.27
CA CYS A 207 -0.94 34.93 2.69
C CYS A 207 -2.02 34.37 3.62
N ASP A 208 -1.68 34.20 4.90
CA ASP A 208 -2.59 33.66 5.91
C ASP A 208 -3.78 34.59 6.15
N VAL A 209 -3.54 35.90 6.32
CA VAL A 209 -4.60 36.86 6.63
C VAL A 209 -5.48 37.17 5.42
N HIS A 210 -4.91 37.37 4.23
CA HIS A 210 -5.69 37.77 3.07
C HIS A 210 -6.32 36.62 2.30
N PHE A 211 -5.68 35.45 2.27
CA PHE A 211 -6.20 34.31 1.52
C PHE A 211 -6.65 33.18 2.44
N GLY A 212 -5.88 32.83 3.47
CA GLY A 212 -6.31 31.85 4.48
C GLY A 212 -7.60 32.29 5.18
N GLY A 213 -7.65 33.53 5.68
CA GLY A 213 -8.81 34.08 6.38
C GLY A 213 -10.04 34.33 5.49
N ASN A 214 -9.85 34.72 4.23
CA ASN A 214 -10.97 35.11 3.35
C ASN A 214 -11.42 34.01 2.38
N LEU A 215 -10.48 33.22 1.84
CA LEU A 215 -10.75 32.16 0.85
C LEU A 215 -10.71 30.76 1.46
N GLY A 216 -10.24 30.63 2.71
CA GLY A 216 -10.05 29.35 3.38
C GLY A 216 -8.87 28.53 2.83
N GLY A 217 -8.52 27.48 3.56
CA GLY A 217 -7.40 26.60 3.23
C GLY A 217 -6.04 27.18 3.63
N ASN A 218 -4.98 26.47 3.25
CA ASN A 218 -3.61 26.80 3.64
C ASN A 218 -2.86 27.42 2.46
N TRP A 219 -2.03 28.43 2.74
CA TRP A 219 -1.38 29.24 1.72
C TRP A 219 0.08 29.45 2.06
N ASP A 220 0.99 29.14 1.15
CA ASP A 220 2.42 29.45 1.32
C ASP A 220 2.75 30.76 0.63
N CYS A 221 3.61 31.58 1.24
CA CYS A 221 4.26 32.67 0.54
C CYS A 221 5.29 32.12 -0.47
N LEU A 222 5.11 32.49 -1.73
CA LEU A 222 5.96 32.07 -2.85
C LEU A 222 7.02 33.12 -3.18
N ALA A 223 6.65 34.39 -3.13
CA ALA A 223 7.53 35.50 -3.47
C ALA A 223 7.04 36.82 -2.84
N VAL A 224 7.98 37.71 -2.53
CA VAL A 224 7.72 39.09 -2.11
C VAL A 224 8.58 40.02 -2.97
N THR A 225 7.98 40.97 -3.67
CA THR A 225 8.74 41.94 -4.48
C THR A 225 9.63 42.81 -3.56
N GLY A 226 10.95 42.79 -3.79
CA GLY A 226 11.90 43.58 -3.01
C GLY A 226 12.18 43.05 -1.59
N GLY A 227 11.79 41.81 -1.28
CA GLY A 227 11.98 41.19 0.03
C GLY A 227 12.00 39.66 -0.02
N ASN A 228 11.71 39.01 1.11
CA ASN A 228 11.54 37.55 1.18
C ASN A 228 10.36 37.19 2.10
N CYS A 229 9.90 35.95 2.02
CA CYS A 229 8.70 35.50 2.73
C CYS A 229 8.83 35.46 4.26
N MET A 230 10.05 35.44 4.79
CA MET A 230 10.34 35.35 6.23
C MET A 230 10.63 36.71 6.88
N ALA A 231 10.75 37.77 6.08
CA ALA A 231 10.95 39.13 6.54
C ALA A 231 9.69 39.97 6.35
N ASP A 232 9.60 41.09 7.08
CA ASP A 232 8.52 42.05 6.91
C ASP A 232 8.45 42.52 5.46
N ALA A 233 7.24 42.45 4.89
CA ALA A 233 7.05 42.79 3.50
C ALA A 233 7.24 44.32 3.31
N PRO A 234 8.08 44.76 2.34
CA PRO A 234 8.31 46.17 2.10
C PRO A 234 7.01 46.92 1.74
N PRO A 235 6.92 48.23 2.02
CA PRO A 235 5.79 49.04 1.56
C PRO A 235 5.66 48.93 0.04
N SER A 236 4.43 48.74 -0.46
CA SER A 236 4.14 48.55 -1.90
C SER A 236 4.69 47.26 -2.51
N ALA A 237 5.21 46.33 -1.71
CA ALA A 237 5.56 45.00 -2.22
C ALA A 237 4.31 44.26 -2.72
N THR A 238 4.50 43.37 -3.69
CA THR A 238 3.49 42.38 -4.04
C THR A 238 3.90 41.05 -3.41
N VAL A 239 3.01 40.48 -2.59
CA VAL A 239 3.18 39.15 -2.01
C VAL A 239 2.39 38.16 -2.86
N THR A 240 3.06 37.14 -3.38
CA THR A 240 2.44 36.05 -4.15
C THR A 240 2.32 34.82 -3.27
N CYS A 241 1.13 34.22 -3.24
CA CYS A 241 0.74 33.16 -2.34
C CYS A 241 0.20 31.96 -3.12
N GLY A 242 0.57 30.75 -2.72
CA GLY A 242 0.12 29.50 -3.32
C GLY A 242 -0.72 28.68 -2.36
N ARG A 243 -1.93 28.29 -2.76
CA ARG A 243 -2.81 27.41 -1.98
C ARG A 243 -2.32 25.97 -2.03
N TYR A 244 -2.24 25.32 -0.88
CA TYR A 244 -1.89 23.92 -0.77
C TYR A 244 -2.82 23.19 0.21
N THR A 245 -2.80 21.87 0.12
CA THR A 245 -3.44 20.97 1.08
C THR A 245 -2.33 20.43 1.98
N PRO A 246 -2.34 20.72 3.30
CA PRO A 246 -1.38 20.14 4.21
C PRO A 246 -1.69 18.65 4.33
N VAL A 247 -0.64 17.84 4.26
CA VAL A 247 -0.70 16.46 4.68
C VAL A 247 -0.14 16.40 6.08
N ASP A 248 -0.93 15.89 7.01
CA ASP A 248 -0.41 15.53 8.31
C ASP A 248 0.44 14.27 8.16
N GLU A 249 1.76 14.49 8.22
CA GLU A 249 2.80 13.49 8.05
C GLU A 249 3.11 12.70 9.34
N SER A 250 2.57 13.15 10.48
CA SER A 250 2.84 12.50 11.77
C SER A 250 2.52 11.00 11.81
N PRO A 251 1.45 10.50 11.14
CA PRO A 251 1.14 9.07 11.15
C PRO A 251 2.10 8.21 10.32
N PHE A 252 2.94 8.82 9.49
CA PHE A 252 3.94 8.11 8.68
C PHE A 252 5.35 8.16 9.26
N ALA A 253 5.52 8.79 10.42
CA ALA A 253 6.80 8.75 11.11
C ALA A 253 7.06 7.31 11.59
N PRO A 254 8.26 6.75 11.37
CA PRO A 254 8.60 5.43 11.90
C PRO A 254 8.48 5.47 13.44
N PRO A 255 7.77 4.52 14.06
CA PRO A 255 7.65 4.48 15.51
C PRO A 255 9.02 4.25 16.16
N SER A 256 9.17 4.72 17.40
CA SER A 256 10.38 4.42 18.17
C SER A 256 10.46 2.92 18.48
N CYS A 257 11.66 2.34 18.64
CA CYS A 257 11.79 0.93 19.03
C CYS A 257 11.15 0.60 20.39
N THR A 258 10.83 1.60 21.20
CA THR A 258 10.14 1.45 22.48
C THR A 258 8.64 1.65 22.39
N ASP A 259 8.10 1.91 21.19
CA ASP A 259 6.69 2.21 20.99
C ASP A 259 5.83 0.97 21.32
N PRO A 260 4.78 1.12 22.14
CA PRO A 260 3.90 0.01 22.48
C PRO A 260 3.10 -0.53 21.29
N SER A 261 2.99 0.21 20.19
CA SER A 261 2.35 -0.25 18.95
C SER A 261 3.16 -1.32 18.20
N LEU A 262 4.48 -1.40 18.43
CA LEU A 262 5.31 -2.46 17.85
C LEU A 262 5.07 -3.77 18.58
N ASN A 263 4.81 -4.83 17.81
CA ASN A 263 4.67 -6.19 18.34
C ASN A 263 6.01 -6.72 18.88
N GLY A 264 6.00 -7.93 19.46
CA GLY A 264 7.21 -8.54 20.03
C GLY A 264 8.36 -8.70 19.02
N ALA A 265 8.04 -9.14 17.80
CA ALA A 265 9.01 -9.40 16.73
C ALA A 265 9.58 -8.10 16.13
N GLU A 266 8.73 -7.12 15.86
CA GLU A 266 9.11 -5.79 15.36
C GLU A 266 9.98 -5.05 16.38
N ARG A 267 9.59 -5.10 17.67
CA ARG A 267 10.35 -4.49 18.76
C ARG A 267 11.74 -5.12 18.90
N GLU A 268 11.80 -6.44 18.83
CA GLU A 268 13.04 -7.20 18.88
C GLU A 268 13.95 -6.84 17.70
N PHE A 269 13.42 -6.86 16.47
CA PHE A 269 14.15 -6.50 15.27
C PHE A 269 14.66 -5.05 15.30
N CYS A 270 13.82 -4.12 15.72
CA CYS A 270 14.15 -2.72 15.93
C CYS A 270 15.31 -2.54 16.93
N SER A 271 15.36 -3.37 17.98
CA SER A 271 16.36 -3.28 19.03
C SER A 271 17.74 -3.85 18.65
N TYR A 272 17.80 -4.79 17.70
CA TYR A 272 19.04 -5.49 17.33
C TYR A 272 19.72 -4.96 16.06
N THR A 273 19.08 -4.05 15.34
CA THR A 273 19.58 -3.53 14.08
C THR A 273 19.47 -2.01 14.05
N GLU A 274 20.26 -1.32 13.21
CA GLU A 274 20.05 0.11 12.92
C GLU A 274 18.75 0.36 12.12
N TYR A 275 17.85 -0.62 12.06
CA TYR A 275 16.75 -0.71 11.10
C TYR A 275 15.88 0.53 11.06
N MET A 276 15.36 1.05 12.17
CA MET A 276 14.48 2.23 12.09
C MET A 276 15.22 3.50 11.64
N THR A 277 16.48 3.64 12.05
CA THR A 277 17.34 4.75 11.62
C THR A 277 17.68 4.62 10.13
N THR A 278 18.09 3.44 9.68
CA THR A 278 18.36 3.11 8.28
C THR A 278 17.11 3.21 7.44
N ARG A 279 15.96 2.74 7.93
CA ARG A 279 14.66 2.82 7.24
C ARG A 279 14.31 4.27 6.96
N ARG A 280 14.32 5.14 7.99
CA ARG A 280 14.01 6.56 7.81
C ARG A 280 14.95 7.22 6.79
N THR A 281 16.22 6.87 6.84
CA THR A 281 17.25 7.46 5.99
C THR A 281 17.38 6.79 4.63
N SER A 282 16.79 5.63 4.38
CA SER A 282 17.01 4.85 3.14
C SER A 282 15.74 4.54 2.36
N THR A 283 14.60 5.00 2.84
CA THR A 283 13.33 4.82 2.14
C THR A 283 13.11 5.96 1.15
N LEU A 284 12.78 5.60 -0.08
CA LEU A 284 12.28 6.51 -1.10
C LEU A 284 10.77 6.37 -1.17
N TYR A 285 10.07 7.50 -1.09
CA TYR A 285 8.61 7.52 -1.05
C TYR A 285 8.01 7.79 -2.43
N LEU A 286 7.01 6.99 -2.77
CA LEU A 286 6.13 7.15 -3.92
C LEU A 286 4.72 7.38 -3.41
N TYR A 287 4.08 8.48 -3.78
CA TYR A 287 2.74 8.76 -3.31
C TYR A 287 1.93 9.56 -4.33
N ASN A 288 0.63 9.55 -4.12
CA ASN A 288 -0.36 10.38 -4.80
C ASN A 288 -1.47 10.76 -3.80
N ASP A 289 -2.58 11.28 -4.30
CA ASP A 289 -3.73 11.63 -3.49
C ASP A 289 -4.35 10.50 -2.67
N TYR A 290 -4.10 9.23 -2.98
CA TYR A 290 -4.80 8.11 -2.37
C TYR A 290 -3.90 7.28 -1.47
N LEU A 291 -2.66 7.04 -1.92
CA LEU A 291 -1.73 6.16 -1.22
C LEU A 291 -0.33 6.73 -1.12
N ARG A 292 0.41 6.20 -0.15
CA ARG A 292 1.85 6.38 -0.02
C ARG A 292 2.54 5.02 0.08
N ALA A 293 3.63 4.86 -0.64
CA ALA A 293 4.46 3.68 -0.64
C ALA A 293 5.91 4.08 -0.33
N GLY A 294 6.59 3.29 0.49
CA GLY A 294 8.00 3.50 0.83
C GLY A 294 8.83 2.29 0.43
N ILE A 295 9.79 2.50 -0.48
CA ILE A 295 10.68 1.45 -1.01
C ILE A 295 12.12 1.74 -0.59
N ASN A 296 12.81 0.75 -0.04
CA ASN A 296 14.08 0.97 0.65
C ASN A 296 15.32 0.56 -0.14
N ARG A 297 16.31 1.46 -0.15
CA ARG A 297 17.58 1.26 -0.86
C ARG A 297 18.55 0.31 -0.14
N SER A 298 18.49 0.18 1.18
CA SER A 298 19.38 -0.73 1.94
C SER A 298 18.95 -2.20 1.86
N PHE A 299 17.73 -2.44 1.39
CA PHE A 299 17.12 -3.76 1.41
C PHE A 299 16.62 -4.13 0.01
N GLY A 300 17.49 -4.04 -0.99
CA GLY A 300 17.24 -4.61 -2.32
C GLY A 300 16.03 -4.02 -3.06
N GLY A 301 15.57 -2.83 -2.67
CA GLY A 301 14.35 -2.23 -3.21
C GLY A 301 13.07 -2.77 -2.58
N THR A 302 13.11 -3.13 -1.30
CA THR A 302 11.96 -3.68 -0.57
C THR A 302 10.94 -2.61 -0.21
N LEU A 303 9.66 -2.85 -0.48
CA LEU A 303 8.53 -2.10 0.08
C LEU A 303 8.44 -2.34 1.60
N PHE A 304 8.59 -1.29 2.40
CA PHE A 304 8.33 -1.29 3.84
C PHE A 304 7.03 -0.61 4.21
N GLU A 305 6.52 0.24 3.34
CA GLU A 305 5.36 1.07 3.62
C GLU A 305 4.39 0.99 2.47
N LEU A 306 3.13 0.75 2.80
CA LEU A 306 2.00 0.99 1.92
C LEU A 306 0.85 1.51 2.75
N TYR A 307 0.62 2.81 2.70
CA TYR A 307 -0.44 3.50 3.41
C TYR A 307 -1.63 3.78 2.49
N GLY A 308 -2.82 3.54 3.02
CA GLY A 308 -4.08 4.05 2.46
C GLY A 308 -4.45 5.41 3.06
N SER A 309 -5.66 5.88 2.76
CA SER A 309 -6.21 7.15 3.25
C SER A 309 -6.37 7.23 4.77
N ASP A 310 -6.49 6.08 5.42
CA ASP A 310 -6.55 5.93 6.88
C ASP A 310 -5.18 6.10 7.55
N LYS A 311 -4.12 6.29 6.76
CA LYS A 311 -2.74 6.52 7.19
C LYS A 311 -2.20 5.45 8.13
N ARG A 312 -2.66 4.20 7.95
CA ARG A 312 -2.08 3.03 8.58
C ARG A 312 -1.30 2.21 7.55
N ASN A 313 -0.17 1.64 7.97
CA ASN A 313 0.67 0.85 7.09
C ASN A 313 0.00 -0.51 6.83
N ARG A 314 0.08 -1.02 5.61
CA ARG A 314 -0.41 -2.37 5.24
C ARG A 314 0.68 -3.42 5.23
N ILE A 315 1.94 -2.99 5.32
CA ILE A 315 3.11 -3.84 5.25
C ILE A 315 3.70 -3.92 6.65
N GLU A 316 3.89 -5.13 7.18
CA GLU A 316 4.60 -5.33 8.43
C GLU A 316 6.10 -5.10 8.19
N GLU A 317 6.70 -4.46 9.17
CA GLU A 317 8.12 -4.13 9.18
C GLU A 317 8.93 -5.31 9.67
N HIS A 318 9.02 -6.31 8.83
CA HIS A 318 9.61 -7.57 9.18
C HIS A 318 11.09 -7.60 8.79
N GLY A 319 11.95 -8.02 9.72
CA GLY A 319 13.42 -8.05 9.51
C GLY A 319 13.93 -8.92 8.39
N GLY A 320 13.01 -9.61 7.74
CA GLY A 320 13.29 -10.44 6.60
C GLY A 320 13.40 -9.66 5.32
N SER A 321 12.72 -8.56 5.17
CA SER A 321 12.38 -7.96 3.89
C SER A 321 13.59 -7.30 3.20
N ALA A 322 14.64 -8.06 2.89
CA ALA A 322 15.94 -7.58 2.44
C ALA A 322 16.07 -7.49 0.92
N VAL A 323 15.19 -8.17 0.16
CA VAL A 323 15.07 -8.07 -1.31
C VAL A 323 13.60 -8.26 -1.81
N GLN A 324 12.60 -8.33 -0.90
CA GLN A 324 11.22 -8.76 -1.21
C GLN A 324 11.11 -10.01 -2.06
N LEU A 325 12.10 -10.88 -1.97
CA LEU A 325 12.14 -12.14 -2.69
C LEU A 325 12.49 -13.23 -1.72
N SER A 326 11.86 -14.37 -1.93
CA SER A 326 12.26 -15.64 -1.35
C SER A 326 12.60 -16.56 -2.50
N ILE A 327 13.83 -16.41 -3.02
CA ILE A 327 14.35 -17.31 -4.07
C ILE A 327 15.07 -18.46 -3.39
N TRP A 328 14.42 -19.60 -3.32
CA TRP A 328 14.99 -20.88 -2.90
C TRP A 328 15.79 -21.48 -4.04
N GLY A 329 17.08 -21.69 -3.80
CA GLY A 329 17.85 -22.58 -4.64
C GLY A 329 17.82 -24.00 -4.08
N TYR A 330 17.73 -24.98 -4.97
CA TYR A 330 18.16 -26.33 -4.67
C TYR A 330 19.00 -26.78 -5.84
N ASP A 331 19.90 -27.72 -5.62
CA ASP A 331 20.52 -28.37 -6.76
C ASP A 331 19.46 -29.26 -7.47
N PRO A 332 19.34 -29.20 -8.80
CA PRO A 332 18.31 -29.90 -9.57
C PRO A 332 18.38 -31.44 -9.50
N GLN A 333 19.48 -32.05 -9.05
CA GLN A 333 19.53 -33.49 -8.75
C GLN A 333 19.66 -33.79 -7.26
N ALA A 334 19.58 -32.78 -6.38
CA ALA A 334 19.20 -33.01 -4.99
C ALA A 334 17.77 -33.50 -4.97
N SER A 335 17.47 -34.54 -4.23
CA SER A 335 16.09 -34.86 -3.83
C SER A 335 15.55 -33.84 -2.80
N GLY A 336 15.67 -32.53 -3.09
CA GLY A 336 15.21 -31.43 -2.25
C GLY A 336 16.00 -31.20 -0.96
N THR A 337 17.19 -31.82 -0.80
CA THR A 337 17.98 -31.71 0.43
C THR A 337 18.93 -30.51 0.40
N ALA A 338 18.96 -29.75 1.48
CA ALA A 338 19.80 -28.56 1.66
C ALA A 338 20.92 -28.86 2.68
N TYR A 339 22.18 -28.67 2.29
CA TYR A 339 23.37 -28.94 3.12
C TYR A 339 24.15 -27.66 3.47
N PHE A 340 24.51 -27.49 4.75
CA PHE A 340 25.18 -26.29 5.26
C PHE A 340 26.71 -26.42 5.17
N THR A 341 27.43 -25.32 5.00
CA THR A 341 28.83 -25.21 5.45
C THR A 341 29.07 -23.82 6.01
N THR A 342 29.85 -23.74 7.09
CA THR A 342 30.16 -22.49 7.82
C THR A 342 31.57 -21.97 7.54
N THR A 343 32.42 -22.72 6.84
CA THR A 343 33.88 -22.48 6.88
C THR A 343 34.60 -22.74 5.55
N VAL A 344 34.08 -22.18 4.45
CA VAL A 344 34.62 -22.25 3.07
C VAL A 344 33.97 -23.37 2.23
N CYS A 345 33.24 -22.95 1.21
CA CYS A 345 32.79 -23.79 0.11
C CYS A 345 33.67 -23.48 -1.10
N SER A 346 34.16 -24.49 -1.82
CA SER A 346 34.62 -24.30 -3.20
C SER A 346 33.38 -24.19 -4.06
N PRO A 347 33.03 -22.98 -4.55
CA PRO A 347 31.79 -22.81 -5.29
C PRO A 347 32.02 -23.32 -6.73
N THR A 348 33.28 -23.49 -7.16
CA THR A 348 33.65 -24.01 -8.49
C THR A 348 33.08 -25.41 -8.71
N ALA A 349 32.28 -25.55 -9.77
CA ALA A 349 31.80 -26.86 -10.22
C ALA A 349 32.96 -27.71 -10.74
N HIS A 350 33.03 -28.96 -10.31
CA HIS A 350 33.97 -29.94 -10.82
C HIS A 350 33.23 -31.11 -11.45
N ASP A 351 33.77 -31.65 -12.55
CA ASP A 351 33.17 -32.77 -13.27
C ASP A 351 33.28 -34.10 -12.49
N SER A 352 34.17 -34.17 -11.49
CA SER A 352 34.37 -35.36 -10.65
C SER A 352 34.83 -35.02 -9.22
N ALA A 353 34.65 -35.95 -8.28
CA ALA A 353 35.15 -35.83 -6.92
C ALA A 353 36.67 -35.81 -6.87
N ALA A 354 37.34 -36.51 -7.80
CA ALA A 354 38.80 -36.52 -7.92
C ALA A 354 39.34 -35.14 -8.33
N THR A 355 38.74 -34.52 -9.35
CA THR A 355 39.11 -33.16 -9.80
C THR A 355 38.83 -32.11 -8.73
N CYS A 356 37.77 -32.29 -7.95
CA CYS A 356 37.49 -31.46 -6.78
C CYS A 356 38.56 -31.64 -5.70
N GLN A 357 38.88 -32.88 -5.34
CA GLN A 357 39.84 -33.21 -4.29
C GLN A 357 41.25 -32.70 -4.63
N GLU A 358 41.67 -32.83 -5.89
CA GLU A 358 42.94 -32.31 -6.39
C GLU A 358 43.00 -30.78 -6.27
N ALA A 359 41.95 -30.08 -6.72
CA ALA A 359 41.85 -28.63 -6.60
C ALA A 359 41.81 -28.13 -5.13
N ASN A 360 41.46 -29.01 -4.19
CA ASN A 360 41.33 -28.71 -2.76
C ASN A 360 42.47 -29.30 -1.91
N GLY A 361 43.67 -29.43 -2.48
CA GLY A 361 44.87 -29.81 -1.75
C GLY A 361 44.84 -31.23 -1.20
N GLY A 362 44.11 -32.13 -1.85
CA GLY A 362 43.97 -33.54 -1.45
C GLY A 362 42.85 -33.81 -0.46
N THR A 363 42.11 -32.79 -0.04
CA THR A 363 40.95 -32.95 0.85
C THR A 363 39.82 -33.70 0.15
N PRO A 364 39.34 -34.84 0.68
CA PRO A 364 38.28 -35.60 0.03
C PRO A 364 37.02 -34.76 -0.16
N CYS A 365 36.58 -34.58 -1.40
CA CYS A 365 35.25 -34.06 -1.70
C CYS A 365 34.26 -35.23 -1.62
N ALA A 366 33.21 -35.11 -0.81
CA ALA A 366 32.10 -36.04 -0.90
C ALA A 366 31.37 -35.80 -2.23
N ALA A 367 30.93 -36.88 -2.89
CA ALA A 367 29.84 -36.77 -3.86
C ALA A 367 28.57 -36.50 -3.06
N VAL A 368 28.40 -35.27 -2.60
CA VAL A 368 27.15 -34.83 -2.00
C VAL A 368 26.15 -34.92 -3.13
N ALA A 369 25.28 -35.92 -3.06
CA ALA A 369 24.42 -36.32 -4.15
C ALA A 369 23.38 -35.24 -4.40
N THR A 370 23.78 -34.20 -5.13
CA THR A 370 22.92 -33.22 -5.72
C THR A 370 23.65 -32.63 -6.92
N GLY A 371 23.40 -33.17 -8.11
CA GLY A 371 23.74 -32.53 -9.39
C GLY A 371 24.99 -33.07 -10.05
N ALA A 372 25.08 -32.96 -11.37
CA ALA A 372 26.23 -33.37 -12.18
C ALA A 372 27.52 -32.52 -11.92
N GLN A 373 27.56 -31.73 -10.85
CA GLN A 373 28.66 -30.84 -10.49
C GLN A 373 29.06 -31.10 -9.04
N ILE A 374 30.35 -31.40 -8.81
CA ILE A 374 30.88 -31.72 -7.48
C ILE A 374 31.60 -30.49 -6.91
N SER A 375 31.27 -30.10 -5.69
CA SER A 375 31.89 -29.01 -4.94
C SER A 375 32.53 -29.51 -3.64
N ASN A 376 33.50 -28.77 -3.10
CA ASN A 376 34.09 -29.09 -1.80
C ASN A 376 33.40 -28.30 -0.69
N CYS A 377 32.67 -29.00 0.18
CA CYS A 377 32.10 -28.48 1.42
C CYS A 377 32.57 -29.39 2.56
N THR A 378 33.74 -29.08 3.13
CA THR A 378 34.43 -29.93 4.12
C THR A 378 33.72 -30.07 5.48
N THR A 379 32.69 -29.26 5.75
CA THR A 379 31.98 -29.21 7.03
C THR A 379 30.47 -29.28 6.84
N GLU A 380 30.01 -30.23 6.03
CA GLU A 380 28.58 -30.42 5.80
C GLU A 380 27.82 -30.96 7.01
N GLN A 381 26.81 -30.22 7.45
CA GLN A 381 25.76 -30.73 8.34
C GLN A 381 24.44 -30.79 7.57
N SER A 382 23.75 -31.93 7.67
CA SER A 382 22.34 -32.05 7.34
C SER A 382 21.56 -31.25 8.39
N CYS A 383 20.83 -30.22 7.99
CA CYS A 383 19.93 -29.58 8.93
C CYS A 383 18.54 -30.18 8.85
N GLY A 384 17.98 -30.40 10.03
CA GLY A 384 16.56 -30.12 10.21
C GLY A 384 16.34 -28.63 9.91
N GLY A 385 15.93 -28.33 8.67
CA GLY A 385 15.46 -27.02 8.23
C GLY A 385 16.54 -26.00 7.83
N TRP A 386 16.46 -25.52 6.56
CA TRP A 386 16.70 -24.12 6.18
C TRP A 386 18.09 -23.60 5.72
N SER A 387 18.95 -24.35 5.01
CA SER A 387 20.07 -23.79 4.20
C SER A 387 20.84 -24.84 3.36
N ALA A 388 21.19 -24.52 2.12
CA ALA A 388 22.17 -25.21 1.25
C ALA A 388 23.54 -24.46 1.14
N ALA A 389 24.45 -24.91 0.28
CA ALA A 389 25.68 -24.20 -0.07
C ALA A 389 25.45 -23.21 -1.22
N ALA A 390 26.31 -22.19 -1.39
CA ALA A 390 26.17 -21.23 -2.50
C ALA A 390 26.40 -21.91 -3.86
N PRO A 391 25.58 -21.66 -4.90
CA PRO A 391 24.53 -20.64 -5.01
C PRO A 391 23.13 -21.17 -4.68
N TRP A 392 22.98 -22.43 -4.26
CA TRP A 392 21.70 -23.13 -4.13
C TRP A 392 20.95 -22.75 -2.85
N ASN A 393 21.04 -21.50 -2.41
CA ASN A 393 20.69 -21.11 -1.05
C ASN A 393 19.66 -19.98 -1.10
N PRO A 394 18.68 -19.93 -0.18
CA PRO A 394 17.61 -18.98 -0.31
C PRO A 394 18.11 -17.53 -0.20
N ILE A 395 17.79 -16.68 -1.17
CA ILE A 395 17.74 -15.23 -0.94
C ILE A 395 16.36 -15.02 -0.33
N GLN A 396 16.24 -15.12 1.00
CA GLN A 396 14.97 -15.09 1.70
C GLN A 396 14.83 -13.84 2.57
N ALA A 397 13.57 -13.46 2.77
CA ALA A 397 13.14 -12.68 3.91
C ALA A 397 12.80 -13.48 5.19
N GLN A 398 13.57 -13.30 6.28
CA GLN A 398 13.41 -14.01 7.56
C GLN A 398 12.92 -13.22 8.78
N ALA A 399 12.23 -13.90 9.69
CA ALA A 399 11.59 -13.34 10.89
C ALA A 399 12.54 -12.99 12.04
N ALA A 400 12.01 -12.30 13.05
CA ALA A 400 12.72 -11.81 14.24
C ALA A 400 13.53 -12.89 14.98
N ASN A 401 13.15 -14.17 14.86
CA ASN A 401 13.86 -15.29 15.49
C ASN A 401 14.98 -15.90 14.63
N CYS A 402 15.23 -15.35 13.45
CA CYS A 402 16.30 -15.80 12.55
C CYS A 402 17.07 -14.56 12.07
N GLY A 403 17.91 -14.02 12.95
CA GLY A 403 18.64 -12.78 12.73
C GLY A 403 19.39 -12.73 11.40
N TRP A 404 19.33 -11.57 10.74
CA TRP A 404 20.14 -11.27 9.56
C TRP A 404 21.60 -11.12 9.98
N ASN A 405 22.42 -12.13 9.68
CA ASN A 405 23.84 -12.16 10.03
C ASN A 405 24.76 -11.73 8.86
N GLY A 406 24.19 -11.41 7.69
CA GLY A 406 24.91 -10.92 6.51
C GLY A 406 24.95 -9.38 6.41
N PRO A 407 25.67 -8.80 5.45
CA PRO A 407 25.52 -7.39 5.09
C PRO A 407 24.11 -7.11 4.56
N THR A 408 23.61 -5.88 4.72
CA THR A 408 22.34 -5.47 4.11
C THR A 408 22.45 -5.56 2.58
N ASN A 409 21.36 -5.95 1.93
CA ASN A 409 21.31 -6.11 0.47
C ASN A 409 21.11 -4.77 -0.25
N ASP A 410 21.97 -3.80 0.05
CA ASP A 410 21.88 -2.45 -0.49
C ASP A 410 21.86 -2.48 -2.02
N VAL A 411 20.95 -1.70 -2.60
CA VAL A 411 20.76 -1.57 -4.04
C VAL A 411 22.03 -0.98 -4.64
N SER A 412 22.44 -1.57 -5.75
CA SER A 412 23.60 -1.14 -6.53
C SER A 412 23.31 0.17 -7.28
N GLN A 413 22.05 0.41 -7.62
CA GLN A 413 21.63 1.59 -8.39
C GLN A 413 20.16 1.92 -8.14
N VAL A 414 19.85 3.22 -8.12
CA VAL A 414 18.48 3.74 -8.24
C VAL A 414 18.38 4.52 -9.55
N ILE A 415 17.31 4.28 -10.30
CA ILE A 415 17.02 4.95 -11.57
C ILE A 415 15.60 5.52 -11.48
N GLU A 416 15.43 6.80 -11.75
CA GLU A 416 14.11 7.40 -11.94
C GLU A 416 13.82 7.53 -13.44
N SER A 417 12.62 7.12 -13.86
CA SER A 417 12.15 7.28 -15.22
C SER A 417 10.63 7.23 -15.27
N ASN A 418 10.02 8.22 -15.94
CA ASN A 418 8.57 8.28 -16.16
C ASN A 418 7.74 8.17 -14.86
N GLY A 419 8.22 8.80 -13.78
CA GLY A 419 7.53 8.80 -12.48
C GLY A 419 7.60 7.46 -11.73
N ALA A 420 8.48 6.56 -12.17
CA ALA A 420 8.76 5.28 -11.54
C ALA A 420 10.20 5.25 -11.00
N LEU A 421 10.40 4.52 -9.91
CA LEU A 421 11.72 4.29 -9.32
C LEU A 421 12.12 2.84 -9.52
N THR A 422 13.24 2.62 -10.21
CA THR A 422 13.85 1.31 -10.40
C THR A 422 15.04 1.15 -9.46
N PHE A 423 14.99 0.12 -8.64
CA PHE A 423 16.04 -0.30 -7.73
C PHE A 423 16.72 -1.52 -8.33
N VAL A 424 18.04 -1.46 -8.55
CA VAL A 424 18.80 -2.57 -9.11
C VAL A 424 19.71 -3.14 -8.04
N LYS A 425 19.60 -4.44 -7.77
CA LYS A 425 20.53 -5.18 -6.92
C LYS A 425 21.26 -6.22 -7.74
N SER A 426 22.59 -6.09 -7.84
CA SER A 426 23.46 -7.12 -8.42
C SER A 426 24.08 -7.97 -7.31
N ASN A 427 24.22 -9.27 -7.59
CA ASN A 427 24.81 -10.28 -6.72
C ASN A 427 24.32 -10.15 -5.27
N PRO A 428 23.00 -10.33 -5.01
CA PRO A 428 22.46 -10.26 -3.66
C PRO A 428 23.17 -11.24 -2.72
N TYR A 429 23.47 -10.76 -1.52
CA TYR A 429 24.02 -11.54 -0.44
C TYR A 429 23.00 -12.52 0.10
N HIS A 430 23.52 -13.66 0.55
CA HIS A 430 22.78 -14.59 1.37
C HIS A 430 22.43 -13.96 2.74
N PHE A 431 21.30 -14.33 3.33
CA PHE A 431 20.87 -13.73 4.59
C PHE A 431 21.63 -14.28 5.82
N THR A 432 22.05 -15.55 5.80
CA THR A 432 22.92 -16.13 6.86
C THR A 432 24.41 -16.12 6.56
N LYS A 433 24.85 -15.64 5.39
CA LYS A 433 26.25 -15.76 4.94
C LYS A 433 26.71 -14.47 4.27
N THR A 434 28.01 -14.24 4.27
CA THR A 434 28.62 -13.09 3.59
C THR A 434 28.84 -13.32 2.09
N THR A 435 28.52 -14.51 1.56
CA THR A 435 28.70 -14.83 0.14
C THR A 435 27.54 -14.30 -0.70
N ALA A 436 27.88 -13.76 -1.88
CA ALA A 436 26.93 -13.24 -2.85
C ALA A 436 26.42 -14.32 -3.82
N PHE A 437 25.23 -14.10 -4.37
CA PHE A 437 24.65 -14.91 -5.44
C PHE A 437 25.14 -14.40 -6.79
N ASP A 438 26.34 -14.79 -7.19
CA ASP A 438 27.00 -14.28 -8.39
C ASP A 438 26.21 -14.55 -9.67
N GLY A 439 26.10 -13.52 -10.51
CA GLY A 439 25.39 -13.58 -11.80
C GLY A 439 23.90 -13.27 -11.69
N MET A 440 23.37 -13.09 -10.48
CA MET A 440 21.99 -12.67 -10.24
C MET A 440 21.89 -11.14 -10.26
N THR A 441 20.92 -10.62 -11.00
CA THR A 441 20.50 -9.22 -10.92
C THR A 441 19.00 -9.18 -10.74
N TRP A 442 18.58 -8.39 -9.77
CA TRP A 442 17.20 -8.12 -9.47
C TRP A 442 16.90 -6.65 -9.68
N ARG A 443 15.73 -6.37 -10.27
CA ARG A 443 15.20 -5.03 -10.42
C ARG A 443 13.80 -4.97 -9.85
N VAL A 444 13.56 -4.00 -8.97
CA VAL A 444 12.23 -3.62 -8.49
C VAL A 444 11.90 -2.26 -9.06
N THR A 445 10.81 -2.14 -9.80
CA THR A 445 10.31 -0.85 -10.28
C THR A 445 9.01 -0.54 -9.57
N GLY A 446 9.03 0.48 -8.71
CA GLY A 446 7.84 1.01 -8.06
C GLY A 446 7.25 2.18 -8.83
N LYS A 447 5.94 2.14 -9.08
CA LYS A 447 5.20 3.23 -9.71
C LYS A 447 3.86 3.46 -9.01
N VAL A 448 3.64 4.71 -8.61
CA VAL A 448 2.33 5.20 -8.14
C VAL A 448 1.82 6.19 -9.18
N PRO A 449 0.86 5.80 -10.04
CA PRO A 449 0.28 6.70 -11.03
C PRO A 449 -0.45 7.85 -10.33
N SER A 450 -0.36 9.07 -10.86
CA SER A 450 -0.86 10.28 -10.20
C SER A 450 -2.37 10.26 -9.89
N ASN A 451 -3.16 9.50 -10.63
CA ASN A 451 -4.62 9.47 -10.53
C ASN A 451 -5.21 8.06 -10.31
N ARG A 452 -4.38 7.08 -9.90
CA ARG A 452 -4.85 5.69 -9.70
C ARG A 452 -4.51 5.19 -8.30
N PRO A 453 -5.42 4.47 -7.63
CA PRO A 453 -5.27 4.12 -6.22
C PRO A 453 -4.49 2.82 -5.99
N TYR A 454 -3.39 2.61 -6.74
CA TYR A 454 -2.51 1.46 -6.56
C TYR A 454 -1.03 1.79 -6.70
N LEU A 455 -0.22 0.97 -6.05
CA LEU A 455 1.20 0.81 -6.33
C LEU A 455 1.38 -0.33 -7.33
N GLN A 456 2.05 -0.06 -8.44
CA GLN A 456 2.56 -1.09 -9.34
C GLN A 456 4.00 -1.41 -8.95
N LEU A 457 4.29 -2.68 -8.73
CA LEU A 457 5.62 -3.24 -8.56
C LEU A 457 5.92 -4.13 -9.75
N THR A 458 6.84 -3.69 -10.60
CA THR A 458 7.40 -4.52 -11.66
C THR A 458 8.70 -5.10 -11.18
N TYR A 459 8.74 -6.42 -11.17
CA TYR A 459 9.85 -7.20 -10.72
C TYR A 459 10.53 -7.84 -11.91
N GLN A 460 11.85 -7.70 -12.03
CA GLN A 460 12.64 -8.33 -13.08
C GLN A 460 13.85 -9.02 -12.48
N MET A 461 13.95 -10.32 -12.77
CA MET A 461 15.07 -11.14 -12.38
C MET A 461 15.83 -11.61 -13.61
N SER A 462 17.14 -11.40 -13.61
CA SER A 462 18.06 -12.02 -14.53
C SER A 462 19.13 -12.80 -13.80
N TYR A 463 19.44 -14.01 -14.27
CA TYR A 463 20.51 -14.83 -13.77
C TYR A 463 21.37 -15.31 -14.93
N SER A 464 22.68 -15.11 -14.85
CA SER A 464 23.64 -15.57 -15.85
C SER A 464 24.83 -16.21 -15.13
N SER A 465 24.92 -17.54 -15.19
CA SER A 465 25.96 -18.30 -14.51
C SER A 465 26.21 -19.63 -15.22
N THR A 466 27.35 -20.26 -14.96
CA THR A 466 27.58 -21.66 -15.36
C THR A 466 26.85 -22.64 -14.44
N ARG A 467 26.26 -22.15 -13.34
CA ARG A 467 25.50 -22.94 -12.38
C ARG A 467 24.02 -22.88 -12.68
N MET A 468 23.33 -23.95 -12.32
CA MET A 468 21.88 -24.05 -12.43
C MET A 468 21.27 -24.19 -11.04
N VAL A 469 20.08 -23.63 -10.90
CA VAL A 469 19.26 -23.71 -9.71
C VAL A 469 18.00 -24.47 -10.09
N GLY A 470 17.73 -25.54 -9.33
CA GLY A 470 16.57 -26.39 -9.51
C GLY A 470 15.25 -25.64 -9.39
N GLU A 471 14.20 -26.25 -9.94
CA GLU A 471 12.86 -25.70 -9.90
C GLU A 471 12.29 -25.75 -8.47
N HIS A 472 11.82 -24.62 -7.95
CA HIS A 472 11.18 -24.55 -6.65
C HIS A 472 10.07 -23.49 -6.64
N ASN A 473 9.23 -23.50 -5.60
CA ASN A 473 8.27 -22.42 -5.34
C ASN A 473 9.02 -21.19 -4.89
N GLN A 474 8.63 -20.05 -5.43
CA GLN A 474 9.31 -18.79 -5.17
C GLN A 474 8.28 -17.76 -4.78
N GLU A 475 8.53 -17.05 -3.68
CA GLU A 475 7.72 -15.92 -3.24
C GLU A 475 8.17 -14.70 -4.02
N ILE A 476 7.27 -14.15 -4.83
CA ILE A 476 7.59 -13.21 -5.90
C ILE A 476 6.59 -12.04 -5.99
N PRO A 477 6.51 -11.16 -4.99
CA PRO A 477 7.35 -11.03 -3.79
C PRO A 477 6.73 -11.63 -2.53
N ALA A 478 7.55 -11.84 -1.49
CA ALA A 478 7.03 -12.09 -0.14
C ALA A 478 6.44 -10.80 0.45
N LEU A 479 5.11 -10.65 0.49
CA LEU A 479 4.44 -9.53 1.16
C LEU A 479 3.98 -9.97 2.54
N ILE A 480 4.67 -9.45 3.55
CA ILE A 480 4.31 -9.62 4.95
C ILE A 480 3.41 -8.44 5.27
N THR A 481 2.14 -8.73 5.54
CA THR A 481 1.14 -7.70 5.81
C THR A 481 1.21 -7.31 7.27
N ASP A 482 0.65 -6.15 7.62
CA ASP A 482 0.40 -5.79 9.02
C ASP A 482 -0.24 -6.96 9.80
N GLU A 483 0.18 -7.18 11.05
CA GLU A 483 -0.21 -8.37 11.84
C GLU A 483 -1.72 -8.47 12.11
N THR A 484 -2.42 -7.35 12.04
CA THR A 484 -3.88 -7.29 12.19
C THR A 484 -4.59 -7.70 10.90
N LEU A 485 -3.92 -7.61 9.75
CA LEU A 485 -4.43 -8.12 8.49
C LEU A 485 -4.30 -9.64 8.45
N GLY A 486 -5.29 -10.29 7.82
CA GLY A 486 -5.29 -11.74 7.69
C GLY A 486 -6.44 -12.39 8.43
N HIS A 487 -7.48 -11.65 8.83
CA HIS A 487 -8.71 -12.20 9.41
C HIS A 487 -9.72 -12.64 8.35
N TRP A 488 -9.95 -11.79 7.35
CA TRP A 488 -10.91 -12.03 6.28
C TRP A 488 -10.23 -11.96 4.91
N TYR A 489 -10.60 -12.88 4.03
CA TYR A 489 -10.09 -12.97 2.67
C TYR A 489 -11.23 -12.89 1.67
N TYR A 490 -11.00 -12.22 0.55
CA TYR A 490 -11.97 -12.06 -0.53
C TYR A 490 -11.37 -12.38 -1.89
N TYR A 491 -12.14 -13.07 -2.72
CA TYR A 491 -11.84 -13.29 -4.13
C TYR A 491 -13.13 -13.55 -4.91
N TYR A 492 -13.06 -13.53 -6.24
CA TYR A 492 -14.20 -13.84 -7.09
C TYR A 492 -14.05 -15.21 -7.76
N GLU A 493 -15.03 -16.09 -7.58
CA GLU A 493 -15.11 -17.44 -8.18
C GLU A 493 -16.37 -17.64 -9.03
N GLY A 494 -17.09 -16.56 -9.34
CA GLY A 494 -18.31 -16.64 -10.14
C GLY A 494 -18.05 -16.99 -11.60
N ASN A 495 -19.02 -17.61 -12.25
CA ASN A 495 -18.87 -18.16 -13.62
C ASN A 495 -18.60 -17.11 -14.73
N ALA A 496 -18.76 -15.82 -14.44
CA ALA A 496 -18.64 -14.74 -15.42
C ALA A 496 -17.63 -13.67 -14.93
N PRO A 497 -16.34 -13.82 -15.22
CA PRO A 497 -15.29 -12.92 -14.71
C PRO A 497 -15.51 -11.51 -15.23
N TYR A 498 -15.44 -10.53 -14.33
CA TYR A 498 -15.60 -9.09 -14.58
C TYR A 498 -16.91 -8.68 -15.28
N ALA A 499 -17.85 -9.60 -15.47
CA ALA A 499 -19.12 -9.33 -16.15
C ALA A 499 -20.08 -8.50 -15.30
N ASP A 500 -19.96 -8.63 -13.98
CA ASP A 500 -20.68 -7.84 -13.00
C ASP A 500 -19.71 -7.39 -11.90
N ALA A 501 -19.32 -6.11 -11.93
CA ALA A 501 -18.47 -5.49 -10.91
C ALA A 501 -19.09 -5.56 -9.49
N ARG A 502 -20.41 -5.80 -9.40
CA ARG A 502 -21.15 -6.00 -8.14
C ARG A 502 -21.45 -7.47 -7.84
N GLY A 503 -20.98 -8.39 -8.68
CA GLY A 503 -21.17 -9.82 -8.48
C GLY A 503 -20.64 -10.22 -7.11
N THR A 504 -21.39 -11.09 -6.43
CA THR A 504 -21.03 -11.57 -5.08
C THR A 504 -19.62 -12.16 -5.09
N VAL A 505 -18.77 -11.65 -4.21
CA VAL A 505 -17.43 -12.19 -3.97
C VAL A 505 -17.47 -13.20 -2.83
N THR A 506 -16.57 -14.16 -2.89
CA THR A 506 -16.43 -15.17 -1.84
C THR A 506 -15.63 -14.57 -0.69
N ARG A 507 -16.13 -14.78 0.53
CA ARG A 507 -15.52 -14.32 1.79
C ARG A 507 -15.12 -15.52 2.63
N LEU A 508 -13.84 -15.61 2.99
CA LEU A 508 -13.28 -16.69 3.80
C LEU A 508 -12.64 -16.17 5.09
N ARG A 509 -12.59 -17.01 6.12
CA ARG A 509 -11.84 -16.76 7.37
C ARG A 509 -10.43 -17.32 7.28
N SER A 510 -9.50 -16.69 7.98
CA SER A 510 -8.07 -17.00 8.02
C SER A 510 -7.67 -18.46 8.30
N ASP A 511 -8.53 -19.25 8.92
CA ASP A 511 -8.31 -20.66 9.22
C ASP A 511 -8.57 -21.60 8.03
N PHE A 512 -8.83 -21.06 6.83
CA PHE A 512 -9.12 -21.88 5.66
C PHE A 512 -7.93 -22.67 5.10
N GLY A 513 -6.67 -22.30 5.43
CA GLY A 513 -5.49 -23.15 5.25
C GLY A 513 -5.10 -23.54 3.82
N THR A 514 -5.60 -22.84 2.78
CA THR A 514 -5.32 -23.15 1.37
C THR A 514 -4.71 -21.97 0.61
N GLU A 515 -4.26 -22.24 -0.62
CA GLU A 515 -3.83 -21.23 -1.59
C GLU A 515 -4.95 -20.91 -2.60
N LEU A 516 -4.98 -19.67 -3.07
CA LEU A 516 -5.86 -19.24 -4.16
C LEU A 516 -5.14 -19.41 -5.50
N ARG A 517 -5.63 -20.32 -6.34
CA ARG A 517 -5.13 -20.51 -7.72
C ARG A 517 -5.73 -19.45 -8.63
N LEU A 518 -4.86 -18.78 -9.38
CA LEU A 518 -5.27 -17.77 -10.35
C LEU A 518 -5.76 -18.41 -11.65
N PRO A 519 -6.73 -17.79 -12.35
CA PRO A 519 -7.33 -18.37 -13.53
C PRO A 519 -6.31 -18.50 -14.67
N ALA A 520 -6.51 -19.51 -15.52
CA ALA A 520 -5.71 -19.77 -16.71
C ALA A 520 -4.19 -19.93 -16.46
N ARG A 521 -3.77 -20.33 -15.25
CA ARG A 521 -2.37 -20.64 -14.94
C ARG A 521 -2.08 -22.13 -15.18
N THR A 522 -1.20 -22.42 -16.12
CA THR A 522 -0.76 -23.81 -16.40
C THR A 522 0.15 -24.33 -15.29
N ALA A 523 0.08 -25.64 -15.06
CA ALA A 523 1.03 -26.39 -14.23
C ALA A 523 2.48 -26.20 -14.75
N PRO A 524 3.51 -26.35 -13.89
CA PRO A 524 3.43 -26.83 -12.52
C PRO A 524 3.02 -25.75 -11.50
N LEU A 525 2.12 -26.12 -10.59
CA LEU A 525 1.75 -25.32 -9.42
C LEU A 525 2.81 -25.44 -8.32
N PRO A 526 2.79 -24.56 -7.31
CA PRO A 526 3.61 -24.72 -6.12
C PRO A 526 3.56 -26.14 -5.51
N GLN A 527 4.70 -26.65 -5.02
CA GLN A 527 4.85 -27.98 -4.38
C GLN A 527 5.51 -27.91 -2.99
N PRO A 528 5.14 -28.80 -2.05
CA PRO A 528 4.00 -29.72 -2.16
C PRO A 528 2.70 -28.91 -2.30
N PRO A 529 1.73 -29.39 -3.10
CA PRO A 529 0.49 -28.67 -3.24
C PRO A 529 -0.21 -28.73 -1.87
N PRO A 530 -0.85 -27.64 -1.40
CA PRO A 530 -1.71 -27.71 -0.23
C PRO A 530 -2.76 -28.80 -0.41
N SER A 531 -3.28 -29.30 0.70
CA SER A 531 -4.33 -30.34 0.71
C SER A 531 -5.56 -29.95 -0.11
N THR A 532 -5.79 -28.65 -0.29
CA THR A 532 -6.89 -28.07 -1.05
C THR A 532 -6.44 -26.74 -1.66
N TYR A 533 -6.96 -26.40 -2.83
CA TYR A 533 -6.85 -25.07 -3.46
C TYR A 533 -8.24 -24.44 -3.55
N HIS A 534 -8.31 -23.11 -3.54
CA HIS A 534 -9.46 -22.37 -4.07
C HIS A 534 -9.17 -21.89 -5.49
N ASP A 535 -10.23 -21.76 -6.30
CA ASP A 535 -10.12 -21.35 -7.69
C ASP A 535 -10.73 -19.97 -7.90
N ALA A 536 -9.89 -19.00 -8.19
CA ALA A 536 -10.37 -17.70 -8.62
C ALA A 536 -10.71 -17.71 -10.11
N THR A 537 -11.74 -16.95 -10.47
CA THR A 537 -12.05 -16.61 -11.87
C THR A 537 -11.52 -15.23 -12.26
N GLU A 538 -11.10 -14.43 -11.27
CA GLU A 538 -10.41 -13.16 -11.45
C GLU A 538 -9.00 -13.19 -10.82
N GLU A 539 -8.12 -12.30 -11.26
CA GLU A 539 -6.68 -12.36 -10.97
C GLU A 539 -6.27 -11.53 -9.73
N TRP A 540 -7.11 -11.52 -8.68
CA TRP A 540 -6.92 -10.73 -7.45
C TRP A 540 -7.41 -11.43 -6.18
N MET A 541 -6.90 -10.99 -5.04
CA MET A 541 -7.35 -11.35 -3.69
C MET A 541 -7.27 -10.14 -2.76
N THR A 542 -8.22 -10.00 -1.84
CA THR A 542 -8.16 -9.03 -0.74
C THR A 542 -7.96 -9.75 0.58
N VAL A 543 -7.15 -9.17 1.44
CA VAL A 543 -6.99 -9.55 2.85
C VAL A 543 -7.35 -8.37 3.74
N CYS A 544 -8.05 -8.60 4.85
CA CYS A 544 -8.51 -7.57 5.77
C CYS A 544 -8.28 -7.93 7.24
N ASP A 545 -8.31 -6.91 8.09
CA ASP A 545 -8.42 -7.04 9.55
C ASP A 545 -9.80 -7.54 10.00
N ARG A 546 -10.00 -7.73 11.30
CA ARG A 546 -11.21 -8.36 11.87
C ARG A 546 -12.46 -7.53 11.58
N GLU A 547 -12.34 -6.22 11.67
CA GLU A 547 -13.40 -5.24 11.47
C GLU A 547 -13.59 -4.87 9.98
N GLU A 548 -12.70 -5.37 9.11
CA GLU A 548 -12.62 -5.03 7.69
C GLU A 548 -12.42 -3.55 7.44
N PHE A 549 -11.75 -2.84 8.35
CA PHE A 549 -11.39 -1.43 8.21
C PHE A 549 -10.08 -1.27 7.47
N GLN A 550 -9.11 -2.10 7.77
CA GLN A 550 -7.85 -2.16 7.06
C GLN A 550 -7.85 -3.34 6.13
N CYS A 551 -7.55 -3.08 4.86
CA CYS A 551 -7.49 -4.12 3.84
C CYS A 551 -6.33 -3.85 2.87
N LEU A 552 -5.85 -4.93 2.27
CA LEU A 552 -4.90 -4.92 1.16
C LEU A 552 -5.48 -5.80 0.05
N THR A 553 -5.68 -5.24 -1.13
CA THR A 553 -6.02 -6.00 -2.34
C THR A 553 -4.78 -6.12 -3.22
N VAL A 554 -4.47 -7.37 -3.59
CA VAL A 554 -3.34 -7.74 -4.45
C VAL A 554 -3.86 -8.31 -5.74
N ALA A 555 -3.30 -7.87 -6.87
CA ALA A 555 -3.63 -8.40 -8.20
C ALA A 555 -2.37 -8.69 -9.01
N SER A 556 -2.41 -9.72 -9.85
CA SER A 556 -1.34 -10.02 -10.80
C SER A 556 -1.83 -10.73 -12.05
N PHE A 557 -1.52 -10.14 -13.20
CA PHE A 557 -1.81 -10.71 -14.52
C PHE A 557 -0.63 -11.48 -15.11
N ALA A 558 0.50 -11.54 -14.39
CA ALA A 558 1.71 -12.19 -14.86
C ALA A 558 1.53 -13.72 -14.91
N PRO A 559 1.81 -14.38 -16.05
CA PRO A 559 1.67 -15.84 -16.16
C PRO A 559 2.56 -16.65 -15.22
N GLY A 560 3.66 -16.03 -14.75
CA GLY A 560 4.60 -16.59 -13.78
C GLY A 560 4.05 -16.66 -12.36
N VAL A 561 3.06 -15.82 -12.01
CA VAL A 561 2.36 -15.85 -10.73
C VAL A 561 1.22 -16.87 -10.82
N LYS A 562 1.34 -17.95 -10.06
CA LYS A 562 0.46 -19.12 -10.13
C LYS A 562 -0.65 -19.06 -9.10
N THR A 563 -0.29 -18.74 -7.87
CA THR A 563 -1.22 -18.69 -6.73
C THR A 563 -0.96 -17.46 -5.88
N PHE A 564 -1.97 -17.06 -5.12
CA PHE A 564 -1.76 -16.26 -3.92
C PHE A 564 -1.84 -17.19 -2.72
N ALA A 565 -0.73 -17.34 -2.00
CA ALA A 565 -0.69 -18.08 -0.76
C ALA A 565 -0.94 -17.16 0.42
N GLN A 566 -1.51 -17.72 1.48
CA GLN A 566 -1.86 -17.05 2.71
C GLN A 566 -1.33 -17.82 3.93
N GLY A 567 -1.08 -17.13 5.03
CA GLY A 567 -0.67 -17.77 6.29
C GLY A 567 -0.42 -16.76 7.40
N GLY A 568 -1.43 -16.48 8.23
CA GLY A 568 -1.34 -15.38 9.20
C GLY A 568 -1.33 -14.02 8.51
N PRO A 569 -0.51 -13.04 8.96
CA PRO A 569 -0.39 -11.74 8.32
C PRO A 569 0.51 -11.79 7.09
N TYR A 570 0.10 -12.60 6.12
CA TYR A 570 0.93 -12.95 4.99
C TYR A 570 0.08 -13.17 3.74
N ILE A 571 0.41 -12.45 2.67
CA ILE A 571 -0.16 -12.64 1.33
C ILE A 571 0.97 -12.65 0.31
N THR A 572 1.26 -13.80 -0.30
CA THR A 572 2.39 -13.89 -1.22
C THR A 572 1.96 -14.41 -2.59
N PRO A 573 2.28 -13.67 -3.67
CA PRO A 573 2.31 -14.23 -5.01
C PRO A 573 3.37 -15.34 -5.10
N LEU A 574 2.93 -16.58 -5.37
CA LEU A 574 3.84 -17.69 -5.60
C LEU A 574 4.00 -17.96 -7.09
N GLY A 575 5.25 -18.07 -7.50
CA GLY A 575 5.65 -18.59 -8.79
C GLY A 575 6.40 -19.91 -8.65
N ARG A 576 6.69 -20.53 -9.78
CA ARG A 576 7.55 -21.72 -9.84
C ARG A 576 8.45 -21.62 -11.07
N PHE A 577 9.76 -21.63 -10.84
CA PHE A 577 10.76 -21.55 -11.90
C PHE A 577 12.10 -22.14 -11.46
N ALA A 578 12.88 -22.58 -12.45
CA ALA A 578 14.28 -22.97 -12.32
C ALA A 578 15.16 -21.87 -12.91
N LEU A 579 16.31 -21.59 -12.28
CA LEU A 579 17.28 -20.64 -12.82
C LEU A 579 18.33 -21.44 -13.60
N GLY A 580 18.12 -21.56 -14.91
CA GLY A 580 19.12 -22.15 -15.81
C GLY A 580 20.35 -21.25 -15.95
N GLY A 581 21.36 -21.71 -16.72
CA GLY A 581 22.59 -20.93 -16.92
C GLY A 581 22.40 -19.54 -17.56
N ALA A 582 21.23 -19.32 -18.17
CA ALA A 582 20.68 -18.00 -18.44
C ALA A 582 19.18 -17.99 -18.11
N TYR A 583 18.74 -17.03 -17.31
CA TYR A 583 17.34 -16.81 -16.95
C TYR A 583 17.05 -15.30 -17.01
N ASN A 584 15.88 -14.93 -17.54
CA ASN A 584 15.39 -13.55 -17.51
C ASN A 584 13.86 -13.59 -17.52
N ALA A 585 13.24 -13.10 -16.45
CA ALA A 585 11.80 -13.02 -16.34
C ALA A 585 11.39 -11.73 -15.63
N ALA A 586 10.18 -11.27 -15.95
CA ALA A 586 9.56 -10.15 -15.27
C ALA A 586 8.10 -10.46 -14.95
N TRP A 587 7.60 -9.86 -13.88
CA TRP A 587 6.21 -9.97 -13.46
C TRP A 587 5.76 -8.70 -12.74
N ASP A 588 4.48 -8.40 -12.90
CA ASP A 588 3.84 -7.23 -12.29
C ASP A 588 2.93 -7.67 -11.15
N ILE A 589 3.03 -6.95 -10.04
CA ILE A 589 2.10 -7.03 -8.91
C ILE A 589 1.50 -5.64 -8.68
N TYR A 590 0.20 -5.59 -8.46
CA TYR A 590 -0.55 -4.37 -8.15
C TYR A 590 -1.07 -4.45 -6.72
N LEU A 591 -0.79 -3.44 -5.92
CA LEU A 591 -1.17 -3.35 -4.51
C LEU A 591 -2.10 -2.16 -4.30
N PHE A 592 -3.28 -2.42 -3.75
CA PHE A 592 -4.28 -1.43 -3.36
C PHE A 592 -4.45 -1.49 -1.83
N PRO A 593 -4.16 -0.43 -1.07
CA PRO A 593 -4.34 -0.43 0.39
C PRO A 593 -5.80 -0.28 0.82
N TYR A 594 -6.71 -1.00 0.15
CA TYR A 594 -8.16 -0.87 0.26
C TYR A 594 -8.86 -2.21 0.02
N ARG A 595 -10.13 -2.31 0.41
CA ARG A 595 -10.99 -3.46 0.12
C ARG A 595 -11.43 -3.45 -1.35
N TYR A 596 -11.70 -4.62 -1.93
CA TYR A 596 -12.07 -4.77 -3.36
C TYR A 596 -13.26 -3.89 -3.81
N ASP A 597 -14.17 -3.52 -2.91
CA ASP A 597 -15.37 -2.71 -3.18
C ASP A 597 -15.30 -1.28 -2.63
N ASP A 598 -14.18 -0.87 -2.04
CA ASP A 598 -13.97 0.52 -1.62
C ASP A 598 -13.95 1.44 -2.85
N ILE A 599 -14.67 2.56 -2.76
CA ILE A 599 -14.76 3.53 -3.84
C ILE A 599 -13.63 4.54 -3.68
N VAL A 600 -12.62 4.43 -4.54
CA VAL A 600 -11.44 5.30 -4.56
C VAL A 600 -11.33 5.95 -5.93
N ALA A 601 -11.12 7.26 -5.98
CA ALA A 601 -11.08 8.01 -7.24
C ALA A 601 -12.33 7.78 -8.14
N GLY A 602 -13.49 7.56 -7.52
CA GLY A 602 -14.78 7.43 -8.21
C GLY A 602 -15.09 6.06 -8.83
N LYS A 603 -14.29 5.03 -8.53
CA LYS A 603 -14.52 3.62 -8.93
C LYS A 603 -14.20 2.67 -7.77
N SER A 604 -14.76 1.47 -7.78
CA SER A 604 -14.34 0.42 -6.85
C SER A 604 -12.93 -0.09 -7.18
N VAL A 605 -12.23 -0.66 -6.21
CA VAL A 605 -10.93 -1.31 -6.45
C VAL A 605 -11.03 -2.42 -7.50
N ARG A 606 -12.09 -3.23 -7.47
CA ARG A 606 -12.34 -4.27 -8.49
C ARG A 606 -12.54 -3.68 -9.89
N GLU A 607 -13.22 -2.54 -10.01
CA GLU A 607 -13.33 -1.81 -11.29
C GLU A 607 -11.96 -1.31 -11.76
N TRP A 608 -11.12 -0.80 -10.86
CA TRP A 608 -9.74 -0.43 -11.21
C TRP A 608 -8.91 -1.63 -11.68
N ILE A 609 -9.04 -2.79 -11.03
CA ILE A 609 -8.36 -4.03 -11.43
C ILE A 609 -8.85 -4.48 -12.82
N TYR A 610 -10.13 -4.34 -13.12
CA TYR A 610 -10.66 -4.63 -14.44
C TYR A 610 -10.10 -3.69 -15.52
N ASP A 611 -10.04 -2.38 -15.25
CA ASP A 611 -9.42 -1.43 -16.18
C ASP A 611 -7.94 -1.75 -16.42
N LEU A 612 -7.20 -2.15 -15.37
CA LEU A 612 -5.82 -2.62 -15.49
C LEU A 612 -5.72 -3.85 -16.39
N LYS A 613 -6.60 -4.83 -16.19
CA LYS A 613 -6.64 -6.05 -17.02
C LYS A 613 -6.83 -5.73 -18.50
N LEU A 614 -7.63 -4.70 -18.81
CA LEU A 614 -7.90 -4.24 -20.17
C LEU A 614 -6.86 -3.27 -20.73
N GLY A 615 -5.87 -2.86 -19.93
CA GLY A 615 -4.85 -1.88 -20.33
C GLY A 615 -5.42 -0.45 -20.51
N ARG A 616 -6.47 -0.09 -19.77
CA ARG A 616 -7.16 1.20 -19.83
C ARG A 616 -6.65 2.20 -18.80
#